data_AF-A0AB39SNZ9-F1
#
_entry.id   AF-A0AB39SNZ9-F1
#
_cell.length_a   1.000
_cell.length_b   1.000
_cell.length_c   1.000
_cell.angle_alpha   90.00
_cell.angle_beta   90.00
_cell.angle_gamma   90.00
#
_symmetry.space_group_name_H-M   'P 1'
#
loop_
_entity.id
_entity.type
_entity.pdbx_description
1 polymer ?
#
loop_
_entity_poly.entity_id
_entity_poly.type
_entity_poly.pdbx_seq_one_letter_code
_entity_poly.pdbx_strand_id
1 'polypeptide(L)'
;MAHVRAIHEAEQGDDSSLQQVLDAFVLSGAIKLYREALDPRSVAYRHHTMLVHESVRIADHRELMDRLLKLWYVSGPLEAEALHRLRALYDLDFAPVSAHRAEDLARPVSFDELIPYIDAARARIADGLEKPVIIVNGDRDIERASVDFDQRPVWKILVGGAKLARGFTVEGLTISYYRRAASQADTLMQMGRWFGFREGYADLVRLYISRGETAGNKEIDLYEAFATMCRDEEEFRSQLADYAHLVDGKPMITPAQLPPLVAQYLPWLKPTSPTKMYNAELVEVRSPGSWIEPSGYPLDIGAKRRNTERWRAILGTFQSPLVPVSVPADGSRQETSFSAYTTVIGHTQFLEVLSRLEWLAPGNFAPHLAYLQTASTTGASIEDWLILAPQLAPPQRRAGSVLGSPELSLFVRSRRRGPLFGAISGPAHRLAARALRASLPDRRGIALLYPVLEAGDAYQHTAYLSGTPVDPSQVSLAFTLLPPGDSKDEATPQPPLVRFRVKDSSLPDRPIIDR
;
A
#
# COMPACT_ATOMS: atom_id res chain seq x y z
N MET A 1 -15.08 20.27 -0.08
CA MET A 1 -15.06 18.89 0.47
C MET A 1 -15.87 18.90 1.76
N ALA A 2 -17.06 18.28 1.80
CA ALA A 2 -17.96 18.41 2.95
C ALA A 2 -17.49 17.65 4.21
N HIS A 3 -16.82 16.50 4.04
CA HIS A 3 -16.51 15.58 5.14
C HIS A 3 -15.02 15.36 5.38
N VAL A 4 -14.11 15.77 4.49
CA VAL A 4 -12.68 15.40 4.57
C VAL A 4 -11.78 16.64 4.68
N ARG A 5 -10.81 16.60 5.60
CA ARG A 5 -9.71 17.56 5.76
C ARG A 5 -8.38 16.81 5.76
N ALA A 6 -7.39 17.34 5.05
CA ALA A 6 -6.05 16.76 4.98
C ALA A 6 -5.20 17.22 6.17
N ILE A 7 -4.43 16.30 6.73
CA ILE A 7 -3.35 16.58 7.69
C ILE A 7 -2.04 16.36 6.93
N HIS A 8 -1.10 17.31 7.00
CA HIS A 8 0.20 17.24 6.33
C HIS A 8 1.34 17.17 7.37
N GLU A 9 2.43 16.48 7.04
CA GLU A 9 3.52 16.08 7.96
C GLU A 9 4.31 17.26 8.60
N ALA A 10 4.08 18.50 8.18
CA ALA A 10 4.81 19.69 8.64
C ALA A 10 4.60 20.07 10.12
N GLU A 11 3.85 19.27 10.89
CA GLU A 11 3.46 19.55 12.27
C GLU A 11 3.91 18.45 13.24
N GLN A 12 5.16 17.98 13.15
CA GLN A 12 5.78 17.31 14.30
C GLN A 12 6.05 18.36 15.39
N GLY A 13 5.06 18.55 16.27
CA GLY A 13 5.12 19.44 17.43
C GLY A 13 4.17 20.64 17.38
N ASP A 14 3.42 20.84 16.29
CA ASP A 14 2.33 21.81 16.25
C ASP A 14 1.03 21.13 16.65
N ASP A 15 0.41 21.65 17.71
CA ASP A 15 -0.87 21.17 18.23
C ASP A 15 -2.06 21.82 17.47
N SER A 16 -1.81 22.66 16.46
CA SER A 16 -2.83 23.39 15.71
C SER A 16 -3.87 22.47 15.06
N SER A 17 -3.43 21.38 14.42
CA SER A 17 -4.33 20.35 13.88
C SER A 17 -5.21 19.72 14.97
N LEU A 18 -4.65 19.38 16.14
CA LEU A 18 -5.42 18.81 17.25
C LEU A 18 -6.39 19.85 17.85
N GLN A 19 -5.98 21.11 17.95
CA GLN A 19 -6.85 22.20 18.42
C GLN A 19 -8.04 22.39 17.50
N GLN A 20 -7.82 22.41 16.18
CA GLN A 20 -8.91 22.54 15.20
C GLN A 20 -9.90 21.38 15.29
N VAL A 21 -9.41 20.16 15.52
CA VAL A 21 -10.25 18.97 15.68
C VAL A 21 -11.09 19.04 16.96
N LEU A 22 -10.51 19.51 18.07
CA LEU A 22 -11.24 19.76 19.32
C LEU A 22 -12.31 20.83 19.15
N ASP A 23 -11.98 21.95 18.49
CA ASP A 23 -12.91 23.03 18.19
C ASP A 23 -14.09 22.49 17.35
N ALA A 24 -13.82 21.65 16.33
CA ALA A 24 -14.86 20.98 15.53
C ALA A 24 -15.76 20.03 16.36
N PHE A 25 -15.17 19.33 17.34
CA PHE A 25 -15.91 18.43 18.21
C PHE A 25 -16.86 19.18 19.15
N VAL A 26 -16.42 20.31 19.69
CA VAL A 26 -17.26 21.19 20.49
C VAL A 26 -18.38 21.81 19.65
N LEU A 27 -18.07 22.34 18.47
CA LEU A 27 -19.04 22.91 17.53
C LEU A 27 -20.13 21.93 17.11
N SER A 28 -19.74 20.72 16.72
CA SER A 28 -20.70 19.68 16.35
C SER A 28 -21.60 19.27 17.54
N GLY A 29 -21.07 19.30 18.77
CA GLY A 29 -21.87 19.10 19.98
C GLY A 29 -22.85 20.24 20.23
N ALA A 30 -22.41 21.48 20.06
CA ALA A 30 -23.25 22.68 20.21
C ALA A 30 -24.39 22.69 19.19
N ILE A 31 -24.13 22.35 17.93
CA ILE A 31 -25.16 22.26 16.88
C ILE A 31 -26.18 21.16 17.19
N LYS A 32 -25.74 20.02 17.74
CA LYS A 32 -26.67 18.98 18.21
C LYS A 32 -27.60 19.52 19.30
N LEU A 33 -27.06 20.17 20.33
CA LEU A 33 -27.89 20.73 21.42
C LEU A 33 -28.82 21.86 20.92
N TYR A 34 -28.36 22.70 19.99
CA TYR A 34 -29.18 23.69 19.32
C TYR A 34 -30.38 23.04 18.62
N ARG A 35 -30.15 21.94 17.89
CA ARG A 35 -31.21 21.19 17.21
C ARG A 35 -32.16 20.50 18.19
N GLU A 36 -31.66 19.92 19.29
CA GLU A 36 -32.53 19.36 20.34
C GLU A 36 -33.47 20.41 20.93
N ALA A 37 -33.00 21.66 21.07
CA ALA A 37 -33.76 22.75 21.63
C ALA A 37 -34.77 23.38 20.65
N LEU A 38 -34.43 23.45 19.36
CA LEU A 38 -35.13 24.32 18.40
C LEU A 38 -35.68 23.61 17.16
N ASP A 39 -35.31 22.37 16.89
CA ASP A 39 -35.84 21.64 15.73
C ASP A 39 -37.29 21.19 16.00
N PRO A 40 -38.26 21.57 15.15
CA PRO A 40 -39.67 21.26 15.36
C PRO A 40 -39.98 19.75 15.32
N ARG A 41 -39.07 18.92 14.82
CA ARG A 41 -39.21 17.46 14.79
C ARG A 41 -38.79 16.78 16.09
N SER A 42 -38.33 17.54 17.09
CA SER A 42 -37.91 17.02 18.39
C SER A 42 -36.82 15.95 18.28
N VAL A 43 -35.78 16.25 17.49
CA VAL A 43 -34.62 15.36 17.34
C VAL A 43 -33.86 15.23 18.66
N ALA A 44 -33.31 14.05 18.93
CA ALA A 44 -32.54 13.78 20.14
C ALA A 44 -31.22 13.06 19.79
N TYR A 45 -30.13 13.50 20.40
CA TYR A 45 -28.79 12.96 20.21
C TYR A 45 -28.27 12.36 21.51
N ARG A 46 -28.48 11.05 21.66
CA ARG A 46 -28.01 10.29 22.83
C ARG A 46 -26.48 10.30 22.95
N HIS A 47 -25.78 10.22 21.82
CA HIS A 47 -24.32 10.09 21.78
C HIS A 47 -23.64 11.19 20.97
N HIS A 48 -22.44 11.55 21.42
CA HIS A 48 -21.54 12.51 20.75
C HIS A 48 -20.09 12.09 20.97
N THR A 49 -19.50 11.46 19.97
CA THR A 49 -18.15 10.90 20.11
C THR A 49 -17.19 11.43 19.06
N MET A 50 -15.94 11.51 19.48
CA MET A 50 -14.79 11.76 18.61
C MET A 50 -13.86 10.56 18.69
N LEU A 51 -13.29 10.16 17.55
CA LEU A 51 -12.34 9.05 17.47
C LEU A 51 -10.97 9.57 17.05
N VAL A 52 -9.93 9.22 17.81
CA VAL A 52 -8.54 9.62 17.54
C VAL A 52 -7.66 8.38 17.38
N HIS A 53 -7.11 8.21 16.18
CA HIS A 53 -6.24 7.10 15.81
C HIS A 53 -4.90 7.62 15.26
N GLU A 54 -3.91 7.70 16.13
CA GLU A 54 -2.55 8.10 15.74
C GLU A 54 -1.57 6.92 15.72
N SER A 55 -1.65 6.01 16.71
CA SER A 55 -0.71 4.89 16.85
C SER A 55 -1.40 3.58 17.23
N VAL A 56 -0.61 2.51 17.28
CA VAL A 56 -0.95 1.22 17.89
C VAL A 56 -0.36 1.08 19.29
N ARG A 57 0.62 1.92 19.65
CA ARG A 57 1.38 1.79 20.89
C ARG A 57 0.63 2.46 22.03
N ILE A 58 0.50 1.73 23.12
CA ILE A 58 -0.17 2.21 24.34
C ILE A 58 0.53 3.46 24.92
N ALA A 59 1.85 3.55 24.79
CA ALA A 59 2.62 4.72 25.25
C ALA A 59 2.18 6.00 24.51
N ASP A 60 2.15 5.94 23.18
CA ASP A 60 1.73 7.05 22.31
C ASP A 60 0.29 7.50 22.62
N HIS A 61 -0.62 6.58 23.00
CA HIS A 61 -1.98 6.94 23.40
C HIS A 61 -2.05 7.79 24.68
N ARG A 62 -1.14 7.55 25.64
CA ARG A 62 -1.08 8.34 26.88
C ARG A 62 -0.57 9.74 26.60
N GLU A 63 0.49 9.85 25.81
CA GLU A 63 1.04 11.15 25.39
C GLU A 63 0.01 11.97 24.60
N LEU A 64 -0.71 11.34 23.66
CA LEU A 64 -1.79 11.97 22.92
C LEU A 64 -2.93 12.42 23.85
N MET A 65 -3.33 11.59 24.82
CA MET A 65 -4.32 12.00 25.83
C MET A 65 -3.85 13.23 26.61
N ASP A 66 -2.59 13.26 27.06
CA ASP A 66 -2.05 14.41 27.80
C ASP A 66 -2.04 15.68 26.95
N ARG A 67 -1.70 15.59 25.66
CA ARG A 67 -1.81 16.71 24.69
C ARG A 67 -3.25 17.19 24.55
N LEU A 68 -4.20 16.29 24.32
CA LEU A 68 -5.63 16.62 24.19
C LEU A 68 -6.19 17.29 25.46
N LEU A 69 -5.84 16.76 26.64
CA LEU A 69 -6.25 17.35 27.92
C LEU A 69 -5.62 18.72 28.13
N LYS A 70 -4.33 18.88 27.80
CA LYS A 70 -3.65 20.17 27.85
C LYS A 70 -4.39 21.19 26.97
N LEU A 71 -4.67 20.87 25.72
CA LEU A 71 -5.43 21.77 24.83
C LEU A 71 -6.83 22.07 25.36
N TRP A 72 -7.53 21.05 25.90
CA TRP A 72 -8.86 21.21 26.46
C TRP A 72 -8.92 22.16 27.66
N TYR A 73 -7.97 22.04 28.60
CA TYR A 73 -7.95 22.83 29.84
C TYR A 73 -7.19 24.15 29.71
N VAL A 74 -6.11 24.22 28.91
CA VAL A 74 -5.40 25.47 28.61
C VAL A 74 -6.29 26.44 27.83
N SER A 75 -7.25 25.92 27.04
CA SER A 75 -8.26 26.74 26.38
C SER A 75 -9.24 27.45 27.34
N GLY A 76 -9.18 27.21 28.66
CA GLY A 76 -9.90 27.99 29.68
C GLY A 76 -11.44 28.07 29.51
N PRO A 77 -12.12 28.99 30.22
CA PRO A 77 -13.47 29.45 29.85
C PRO A 77 -13.49 29.95 28.39
N LEU A 78 -14.67 30.12 27.77
CA LEU A 78 -14.76 30.68 26.41
C LEU A 78 -14.27 32.13 26.37
N GLU A 79 -12.96 32.31 26.20
CA GLU A 79 -12.32 33.60 25.98
C GLU A 79 -12.49 34.04 24.52
N ALA A 80 -12.24 35.33 24.25
CA ALA A 80 -12.46 35.94 22.94
C ALA A 80 -11.73 35.21 21.80
N GLU A 81 -10.52 34.72 22.05
CA GLU A 81 -9.74 33.96 21.06
C GLU A 81 -10.37 32.61 20.73
N ALA A 82 -10.87 31.87 21.72
CA ALA A 82 -11.55 30.60 21.49
C ALA A 82 -12.85 30.78 20.70
N LEU A 83 -13.64 31.81 21.04
CA LEU A 83 -14.84 32.19 20.28
C LEU A 83 -14.50 32.60 18.85
N HIS A 84 -13.39 33.31 18.63
CA HIS A 84 -12.94 33.69 17.30
C HIS A 84 -12.61 32.46 16.44
N ARG A 85 -11.86 31.48 16.99
CA ARG A 85 -11.55 30.22 16.28
C ARG A 85 -12.81 29.42 15.96
N LEU A 86 -13.72 29.30 16.93
CA LEU A 86 -14.98 28.58 16.75
C LEU A 86 -15.87 29.26 15.70
N ARG A 87 -15.96 30.59 15.72
CA ARG A 87 -16.71 31.35 14.70
C ARG A 87 -16.11 31.13 13.31
N ALA A 88 -14.80 31.28 13.18
CA ALA A 88 -14.12 31.06 11.90
C ALA A 88 -14.37 29.64 11.37
N LEU A 89 -14.28 28.62 12.23
CA LEU A 89 -14.56 27.24 11.84
C LEU A 89 -16.04 27.01 11.49
N TYR A 90 -16.97 27.66 12.19
CA TYR A 90 -18.39 27.60 11.84
C TYR A 90 -18.65 28.19 10.45
N ASP A 91 -18.22 29.43 10.23
CA ASP A 91 -18.51 30.18 9.01
C ASP A 91 -17.84 29.55 7.77
N LEU A 92 -16.62 29.04 7.92
CA LEU A 92 -15.85 28.47 6.81
C LEU A 92 -16.18 27.00 6.52
N ASP A 93 -16.72 26.26 7.49
CA ASP A 93 -16.96 24.81 7.35
C ASP A 93 -18.37 24.36 7.73
N PHE A 94 -18.79 24.51 9.00
CA PHE A 94 -20.06 23.93 9.45
C PHE A 94 -21.28 24.58 8.79
N ALA A 95 -21.35 25.91 8.73
CA ALA A 95 -22.45 26.64 8.10
C ALA A 95 -22.65 26.26 6.62
N PRO A 96 -21.63 26.33 5.74
CA PRO A 96 -21.81 25.99 4.33
C PRO A 96 -22.14 24.51 4.11
N VAL A 97 -21.59 23.59 4.90
CA VAL A 97 -21.93 22.17 4.77
C VAL A 97 -23.35 21.88 5.27
N SER A 98 -23.74 22.43 6.42
CA SER A 98 -25.10 22.31 6.95
C SER A 98 -26.13 22.93 6.00
N ALA A 99 -25.77 24.00 5.31
CA ALA A 99 -26.63 24.64 4.32
C ALA A 99 -27.06 23.67 3.19
N HIS A 100 -26.19 22.74 2.80
CA HIS A 100 -26.40 21.80 1.70
C HIS A 100 -26.77 20.38 2.14
N ARG A 101 -26.44 19.99 3.39
CA ARG A 101 -26.50 18.59 3.83
C ARG A 101 -27.30 18.35 5.11
N ALA A 102 -27.73 19.39 5.81
CA ALA A 102 -28.55 19.23 7.00
C ALA A 102 -30.01 18.87 6.68
N GLU A 103 -30.38 18.71 5.40
CA GLU A 103 -31.76 18.44 4.98
C GLU A 103 -32.70 19.49 5.61
N ASP A 104 -33.77 19.03 6.28
CA ASP A 104 -34.74 19.89 6.97
C ASP A 104 -34.38 20.16 8.45
N LEU A 105 -33.14 19.88 8.88
CA LEU A 105 -32.67 20.17 10.25
C LEU A 105 -32.57 21.66 10.53
N ALA A 106 -32.91 22.02 11.76
CA ALA A 106 -32.70 23.35 12.28
C ALA A 106 -31.21 23.72 12.15
N ARG A 107 -30.98 24.96 11.69
CA ARG A 107 -29.65 25.52 11.46
C ARG A 107 -29.58 26.88 12.15
N PRO A 108 -28.50 27.16 12.89
CA PRO A 108 -28.26 28.49 13.42
C PRO A 108 -28.17 29.52 12.29
N VAL A 109 -28.92 30.62 12.41
CA VAL A 109 -28.86 31.70 11.42
C VAL A 109 -27.49 32.42 11.48
N SER A 110 -26.90 32.46 12.66
CA SER A 110 -25.55 32.98 12.91
C SER A 110 -24.82 32.16 13.96
N PHE A 111 -23.49 32.32 14.04
CA PHE A 111 -22.69 31.72 15.10
C PHE A 111 -23.15 32.17 16.51
N ASP A 112 -23.68 33.38 16.65
CA ASP A 112 -24.10 33.93 17.95
C ASP A 112 -25.20 33.09 18.61
N GLU A 113 -26.08 32.47 17.82
CA GLU A 113 -27.10 31.56 18.34
C GLU A 113 -26.53 30.27 18.93
N LEU A 114 -25.29 29.89 18.57
CA LEU A 114 -24.62 28.71 19.13
C LEU A 114 -23.97 28.98 20.47
N ILE A 115 -23.66 30.23 20.83
CA ILE A 115 -22.90 30.58 22.05
C ILE A 115 -23.46 29.90 23.31
N PRO A 116 -24.78 29.92 23.60
CA PRO A 116 -25.33 29.26 24.79
C PRO A 116 -25.14 27.74 24.80
N TYR A 117 -25.09 27.13 23.62
CA TYR A 117 -24.97 25.68 23.45
C TYR A 117 -23.52 25.20 23.46
N ILE A 118 -22.55 26.08 23.21
CA ILE A 118 -21.12 25.72 23.27
C ILE A 118 -20.74 25.35 24.71
N ASP A 119 -21.12 26.17 25.69
CA ASP A 119 -20.85 25.87 27.11
C ASP A 119 -21.57 24.59 27.56
N ALA A 120 -22.83 24.42 27.16
CA ALA A 120 -23.59 23.21 27.45
C ALA A 120 -22.93 21.95 26.85
N ALA A 121 -22.42 22.04 25.62
CA ALA A 121 -21.72 20.95 24.96
C ALA A 121 -20.41 20.62 25.68
N ARG A 122 -19.60 21.63 26.04
CA ARG A 122 -18.36 21.43 26.80
C ARG A 122 -18.63 20.79 28.16
N ALA A 123 -19.66 21.25 28.87
CA ALA A 123 -20.09 20.67 30.14
C ALA A 123 -20.46 19.20 29.97
N ARG A 124 -21.31 18.86 28.99
CA ARG A 124 -21.75 17.48 28.73
C ARG A 124 -20.60 16.56 28.31
N ILE A 125 -19.61 17.07 27.57
CA ILE A 125 -18.39 16.33 27.21
C ILE A 125 -17.52 16.06 28.46
N ALA A 126 -17.42 17.06 29.34
CA ALA A 126 -16.62 16.97 30.56
C ALA A 126 -17.29 16.14 31.69
N ASP A 127 -18.61 15.97 31.65
CA ASP A 127 -19.40 15.46 32.78
C ASP A 127 -19.09 14.02 33.24
N GLY A 128 -19.36 13.77 34.53
CA GLY A 128 -19.66 12.49 35.17
C GLY A 128 -18.52 11.56 35.56
N LEU A 129 -17.39 11.56 34.84
CA LEU A 129 -16.31 10.59 35.03
C LEU A 129 -14.95 11.18 34.65
N GLU A 130 -14.38 11.96 35.56
CA GLU A 130 -12.98 12.41 35.67
C GLU A 130 -12.30 13.16 34.49
N LYS A 131 -12.56 12.92 33.19
CA LYS A 131 -11.95 13.63 32.03
C LYS A 131 -12.80 13.56 30.74
N PRO A 132 -12.62 14.47 29.75
CA PRO A 132 -13.31 14.42 28.44
C PRO A 132 -12.75 13.35 27.48
N VAL A 133 -11.57 12.81 27.77
CA VAL A 133 -10.84 11.83 26.95
C VAL A 133 -10.81 10.48 27.64
N ILE A 134 -11.07 9.41 26.88
CA ILE A 134 -11.01 8.02 27.32
C ILE A 134 -10.07 7.24 26.41
N ILE A 135 -9.10 6.54 27.00
CA ILE A 135 -8.25 5.60 26.28
C ILE A 135 -8.91 4.21 26.28
N VAL A 136 -9.02 3.59 25.10
CA VAL A 136 -9.57 2.24 24.95
C VAL A 136 -8.55 1.33 24.27
N ASN A 137 -7.89 0.47 25.07
CA ASN A 137 -6.87 -0.47 24.58
C ASN A 137 -7.29 -1.96 24.68
N GLY A 138 -8.30 -2.29 25.48
CA GLY A 138 -8.85 -3.65 25.59
C GLY A 138 -10.23 -3.70 26.25
N ASP A 139 -10.81 -4.90 26.33
CA ASP A 139 -12.20 -5.10 26.81
C ASP A 139 -12.38 -4.64 28.26
N ARG A 140 -11.38 -4.90 29.11
CA ARG A 140 -11.36 -4.43 30.50
C ARG A 140 -11.34 -2.90 30.60
N ASP A 141 -10.79 -2.20 29.61
CA ASP A 141 -10.80 -0.74 29.59
C ASP A 141 -12.15 -0.20 29.15
N ILE A 142 -12.90 -0.91 28.29
CA ILE A 142 -14.26 -0.53 27.88
C ILE A 142 -15.21 -0.68 29.08
N GLU A 143 -15.14 -1.83 29.76
CA GLU A 143 -15.91 -2.12 30.97
C GLU A 143 -15.56 -1.15 32.11
N ARG A 144 -14.26 -0.87 32.33
CA ARG A 144 -13.78 0.03 33.38
C ARG A 144 -13.98 1.51 33.07
N ALA A 145 -13.88 1.91 31.80
CA ALA A 145 -14.18 3.28 31.35
C ALA A 145 -15.69 3.50 31.15
N SER A 146 -16.51 2.46 31.35
CA SER A 146 -17.96 2.48 31.28
C SER A 146 -18.50 3.06 29.95
N VAL A 147 -17.77 2.86 28.85
CA VAL A 147 -18.24 3.26 27.51
C VAL A 147 -19.22 2.20 27.01
N ASP A 148 -20.44 2.28 27.55
CA ASP A 148 -21.58 1.45 27.18
C ASP A 148 -22.64 2.37 26.54
N PHE A 149 -22.71 2.31 25.21
CA PHE A 149 -23.66 3.10 24.42
C PHE A 149 -25.12 2.66 24.66
N ASP A 150 -25.35 1.40 25.07
CA ASP A 150 -26.68 0.88 25.32
C ASP A 150 -27.23 1.36 26.66
N GLN A 151 -26.38 1.51 27.68
CA GLN A 151 -26.81 1.86 29.03
C GLN A 151 -26.92 3.37 29.28
N ARG A 152 -26.07 4.20 28.66
CA ARG A 152 -26.04 5.64 28.99
C ARG A 152 -25.58 6.54 27.84
N PRO A 153 -25.95 7.83 27.85
CA PRO A 153 -25.39 8.82 26.94
C PRO A 153 -23.87 8.87 27.03
N VAL A 154 -23.20 8.92 25.86
CA VAL A 154 -21.73 8.96 25.78
C VAL A 154 -21.33 10.21 25.01
N TRP A 155 -20.74 11.17 25.71
CA TRP A 155 -20.23 12.42 25.14
C TRP A 155 -18.73 12.52 25.43
N LYS A 156 -17.88 11.87 24.62
CA LYS A 156 -16.46 11.65 24.95
C LYS A 156 -15.54 11.59 23.72
N ILE A 157 -14.27 11.91 23.93
CA ILE A 157 -13.19 11.70 22.96
C ILE A 157 -12.58 10.32 23.24
N LEU A 158 -12.61 9.44 22.24
CA LEU A 158 -12.08 8.09 22.32
C LEU A 158 -10.70 8.04 21.65
N VAL A 159 -9.67 7.70 22.41
CA VAL A 159 -8.31 7.48 21.92
C VAL A 159 -8.04 5.97 21.90
N GLY A 160 -7.65 5.44 20.74
CA GLY A 160 -7.75 3.99 20.51
C GLY A 160 -6.61 3.27 19.84
N GLY A 161 -6.39 2.04 20.32
CA GLY A 161 -5.51 1.03 19.72
C GLY A 161 -6.22 0.01 18.82
N ALA A 162 -5.67 -1.20 18.74
CA ALA A 162 -6.15 -2.27 17.84
C ALA A 162 -7.57 -2.80 18.14
N LYS A 163 -8.12 -2.57 19.34
CA LYS A 163 -9.45 -3.04 19.75
C LYS A 163 -10.58 -2.07 19.38
N LEU A 164 -10.40 -0.75 19.45
CA LEU A 164 -11.35 0.22 18.87
C LEU A 164 -11.53 -0.01 17.35
N ALA A 165 -10.51 -0.58 16.71
CA ALA A 165 -10.55 -1.01 15.32
C ALA A 165 -11.39 -2.28 15.04
N ARG A 166 -11.78 -3.10 16.04
CA ARG A 166 -12.50 -4.37 15.78
C ARG A 166 -13.61 -4.68 16.80
N GLY A 167 -14.84 -4.87 16.32
CA GLY A 167 -15.95 -5.44 17.10
C GLY A 167 -16.61 -4.51 18.12
N PHE A 168 -16.28 -3.21 18.10
CA PHE A 168 -16.88 -2.20 18.96
C PHE A 168 -17.61 -1.15 18.12
N THR A 169 -18.91 -0.98 18.37
CA THR A 169 -19.74 0.03 17.69
C THR A 169 -19.53 1.37 18.37
N VAL A 170 -19.03 2.36 17.61
CA VAL A 170 -18.89 3.74 18.11
C VAL A 170 -20.09 4.54 17.64
N GLU A 171 -20.98 4.89 18.56
CA GLU A 171 -22.19 5.66 18.24
C GLU A 171 -21.99 7.16 18.41
N GLY A 172 -22.76 7.94 17.65
CA GLY A 172 -22.72 9.40 17.71
C GLY A 172 -21.42 10.01 17.19
N LEU A 173 -20.65 9.28 16.39
CA LEU A 173 -19.35 9.70 15.87
C LEU A 173 -19.49 10.89 14.92
N THR A 174 -19.06 12.07 15.36
CA THR A 174 -19.05 13.30 14.57
C THR A 174 -17.66 13.61 14.03
N ILE A 175 -16.61 13.47 14.83
CA ILE A 175 -15.25 13.85 14.44
C ILE A 175 -14.32 12.64 14.48
N SER A 176 -13.55 12.44 13.41
CA SER A 176 -12.51 11.40 13.32
C SER A 176 -11.17 12.03 12.97
N TYR A 177 -10.14 11.78 13.77
CA TYR A 177 -8.76 12.17 13.51
C TYR A 177 -7.91 10.93 13.28
N TYR A 178 -7.36 10.80 12.08
CA TYR A 178 -6.80 9.54 11.60
C TYR A 178 -5.43 9.73 10.93
N ARG A 179 -4.40 9.16 11.57
CA ARG A 179 -3.01 9.17 11.11
C ARG A 179 -2.41 7.77 11.03
N ARG A 180 -3.19 6.73 11.31
CA ARG A 180 -2.67 5.37 11.42
C ARG A 180 -2.65 4.63 10.08
N ALA A 181 -1.46 4.32 9.58
CA ALA A 181 -1.30 3.43 8.44
C ALA A 181 -1.50 1.94 8.80
N ALA A 182 -2.00 1.16 7.84
CA ALA A 182 -2.03 -0.30 7.90
C ALA A 182 -1.70 -0.89 6.52
N SER A 183 -1.06 -2.05 6.50
CA SER A 183 -0.64 -2.73 5.25
C SER A 183 -1.71 -3.66 4.66
N GLN A 184 -2.82 -3.86 5.37
CA GLN A 184 -3.93 -4.72 4.95
C GLN A 184 -5.20 -3.89 4.78
N ALA A 185 -5.89 -4.05 3.65
CA ALA A 185 -7.11 -3.33 3.29
C ALA A 185 -8.24 -3.66 4.27
N ASP A 186 -8.41 -4.94 4.64
CA ASP A 186 -9.40 -5.38 5.63
C ASP A 186 -9.29 -4.61 6.96
N THR A 187 -8.06 -4.30 7.35
CA THR A 187 -7.73 -3.62 8.60
C THR A 187 -8.02 -2.13 8.48
N LEU A 188 -7.71 -1.50 7.34
CA LEU A 188 -8.12 -0.12 7.07
C LEU A 188 -9.65 0.01 7.05
N MET A 189 -10.37 -0.88 6.34
CA MET A 189 -11.83 -0.91 6.32
C MET A 189 -12.42 -0.97 7.72
N GLN A 190 -11.95 -1.91 8.54
CA GLN A 190 -12.43 -2.10 9.91
C GLN A 190 -12.16 -0.88 10.79
N MET A 191 -11.08 -0.14 10.53
CA MET A 191 -10.70 1.06 11.25
C MET A 191 -11.48 2.31 10.83
N GLY A 192 -12.02 2.34 9.60
CA GLY A 192 -12.82 3.44 9.07
C GLY A 192 -14.21 3.53 9.71
N ARG A 193 -14.30 3.84 11.01
CA ARG A 193 -15.59 3.91 11.74
C ARG A 193 -16.52 5.04 11.29
N TRP A 194 -16.01 5.97 10.49
CA TRP A 194 -16.80 7.00 9.84
C TRP A 194 -17.66 6.46 8.68
N PHE A 195 -17.41 5.24 8.20
CA PHE A 195 -18.34 4.55 7.32
C PHE A 195 -19.56 4.08 8.12
N GLY A 196 -20.76 4.42 7.65
CA GLY A 196 -22.02 4.00 8.27
C GLY A 196 -23.09 5.10 8.24
N PHE A 197 -24.31 4.73 8.63
CA PHE A 197 -25.44 5.65 8.67
C PHE A 197 -25.30 6.65 9.83
N ARG A 198 -25.73 7.89 9.57
CA ARG A 198 -25.61 9.05 10.48
C ARG A 198 -26.90 9.86 10.45
N GLU A 199 -27.99 9.17 10.77
CA GLU A 199 -29.33 9.75 10.74
C GLU A 199 -29.43 10.97 11.66
N GLY A 200 -29.92 12.09 11.11
CA GLY A 200 -30.12 13.33 11.85
C GLY A 200 -28.87 14.16 12.15
N TYR A 201 -27.66 13.76 11.74
CA TYR A 201 -26.43 14.56 11.94
C TYR A 201 -25.30 14.31 10.93
N ALA A 202 -25.62 13.75 9.75
CA ALA A 202 -24.63 13.45 8.71
C ALA A 202 -23.81 14.70 8.29
N ASP A 203 -24.44 15.87 8.29
CA ASP A 203 -23.83 17.15 7.97
C ASP A 203 -22.77 17.62 8.98
N LEU A 204 -22.75 17.06 10.20
CA LEU A 204 -21.78 17.38 11.25
C LEU A 204 -20.51 16.51 11.19
N VAL A 205 -20.48 15.48 10.35
CA VAL A 205 -19.38 14.52 10.31
C VAL A 205 -18.13 15.09 9.64
N ARG A 206 -16.98 15.07 10.33
CA ARG A 206 -15.65 15.46 9.83
C ARG A 206 -14.63 14.32 10.01
N LEU A 207 -13.91 14.03 8.94
CA LEU A 207 -12.73 13.20 8.90
C LEU A 207 -11.51 14.09 8.65
N TYR A 208 -10.58 14.08 9.59
CA TYR A 208 -9.24 14.64 9.47
C TYR A 208 -8.30 13.46 9.22
N ILE A 209 -7.71 13.41 8.04
CA ILE A 209 -6.94 12.26 7.58
C ILE A 209 -5.57 12.70 7.04
N SER A 210 -4.53 11.99 7.48
CA SER A 210 -3.17 12.30 7.05
C SER A 210 -2.88 11.84 5.63
N ARG A 211 -2.19 12.69 4.88
CA ARG A 211 -1.86 12.47 3.47
C ARG A 211 -0.36 12.30 3.21
N GLY A 212 0.43 12.12 4.26
CA GLY A 212 1.88 11.95 4.19
C GLY A 212 2.41 11.24 5.42
N GLU A 213 1.85 10.08 5.76
CA GLU A 213 2.36 9.29 6.89
C GLU A 213 3.54 8.44 6.46
N THR A 214 4.54 8.33 7.33
CA THR A 214 5.72 7.52 7.07
C THR A 214 5.57 6.09 7.63
N ALA A 215 5.60 5.10 6.73
CA ALA A 215 5.61 3.68 7.10
C ALA A 215 6.88 3.01 6.57
N GLY A 216 7.92 2.97 7.41
CA GLY A 216 9.25 2.54 6.98
C GLY A 216 9.88 3.58 6.06
N ASN A 217 10.24 3.19 4.83
CA ASN A 217 10.85 4.09 3.83
C ASN A 217 9.84 4.60 2.79
N LYS A 218 8.54 4.51 3.07
CA LYS A 218 7.48 4.91 2.15
C LYS A 218 6.59 5.95 2.81
N GLU A 219 6.29 6.99 2.05
CA GLU A 219 5.22 7.93 2.34
C GLU A 219 3.89 7.30 1.91
N ILE A 220 2.86 7.45 2.75
CA ILE A 220 1.52 6.91 2.56
C ILE A 220 0.51 8.03 2.63
N ASP A 221 -0.26 8.20 1.56
CA ASP A 221 -1.49 8.97 1.57
C ASP A 221 -2.65 8.07 2.05
N LEU A 222 -3.12 8.28 3.28
CA LEU A 222 -4.22 7.48 3.83
C LEU A 222 -5.55 7.78 3.13
N TYR A 223 -5.74 9.00 2.63
CA TYR A 223 -6.94 9.33 1.86
C TYR A 223 -6.97 8.53 0.55
N GLU A 224 -5.86 8.45 -0.17
CA GLU A 224 -5.74 7.61 -1.36
C GLU A 224 -5.96 6.13 -1.03
N ALA A 225 -5.43 5.66 0.11
CA ALA A 225 -5.60 4.29 0.57
C ALA A 225 -7.09 3.94 0.77
N PHE A 226 -7.85 4.79 1.48
CA PHE A 226 -9.29 4.59 1.68
C PHE A 226 -10.09 4.76 0.39
N ALA A 227 -9.76 5.73 -0.47
CA ALA A 227 -10.44 5.93 -1.75
C ALA A 227 -10.25 4.74 -2.69
N THR A 228 -9.04 4.18 -2.73
CA THR A 228 -8.73 2.96 -3.48
C THR A 228 -9.52 1.77 -2.93
N MET A 229 -9.52 1.59 -1.62
CA MET A 229 -10.27 0.52 -0.98
C MET A 229 -11.79 0.60 -1.25
N CYS A 230 -12.38 1.79 -1.35
CA CYS A 230 -13.78 1.93 -1.79
C CYS A 230 -13.98 1.44 -3.23
N ARG A 231 -13.03 1.73 -4.14
CA ARG A 231 -13.07 1.20 -5.51
C ARG A 231 -12.91 -0.33 -5.54
N ASP A 232 -12.01 -0.88 -4.74
CA ASP A 232 -11.83 -2.33 -4.59
C ASP A 232 -13.13 -2.99 -4.11
N GLU A 233 -13.87 -2.35 -3.20
CA GLU A 233 -15.14 -2.82 -2.67
C GLU A 233 -16.28 -2.72 -3.69
N GLU A 234 -16.37 -1.62 -4.43
CA GLU A 234 -17.36 -1.44 -5.52
C GLU A 234 -17.18 -2.51 -6.61
N GLU A 235 -15.93 -2.77 -7.02
CA GLU A 235 -15.59 -3.84 -7.98
C GLU A 235 -15.97 -5.21 -7.42
N PHE A 236 -15.68 -5.47 -6.15
CA PHE A 236 -16.06 -6.72 -5.49
C PHE A 236 -17.58 -6.89 -5.44
N ARG A 237 -18.35 -5.84 -5.13
CA ARG A 237 -19.82 -5.85 -5.16
C ARG A 237 -20.34 -6.10 -6.57
N SER A 238 -19.71 -5.53 -7.59
CA SER A 238 -20.05 -5.78 -9.00
C SER A 238 -19.89 -7.26 -9.33
N GLN A 239 -18.79 -7.89 -8.91
CA GLN A 239 -18.60 -9.33 -9.10
C GLN A 239 -19.61 -10.17 -8.32
N LEU A 240 -19.98 -9.76 -7.11
CA LEU A 240 -21.01 -10.47 -6.34
C LEU A 240 -22.37 -10.48 -7.05
N ALA A 241 -22.67 -9.50 -7.89
CA ALA A 241 -23.91 -9.46 -8.66
C ALA A 241 -24.02 -10.65 -9.64
N ASP A 242 -22.90 -11.12 -10.18
CA ASP A 242 -22.88 -12.28 -11.10
C ASP A 242 -23.40 -13.56 -10.43
N TYR A 243 -23.21 -13.68 -9.10
CA TYR A 243 -23.70 -14.81 -8.30
C TYR A 243 -25.18 -14.70 -7.91
N ALA A 244 -25.78 -13.51 -8.07
CA ALA A 244 -27.17 -13.27 -7.71
C ALA A 244 -28.15 -13.75 -8.80
N HIS A 245 -27.66 -14.07 -10.00
CA HIS A 245 -28.49 -14.56 -11.10
C HIS A 245 -29.00 -15.99 -10.84
N LEU A 246 -30.33 -16.12 -10.81
CA LEU A 246 -31.02 -17.38 -10.66
C LEU A 246 -31.47 -17.92 -12.03
N VAL A 247 -31.24 -19.21 -12.27
CA VAL A 247 -31.80 -19.97 -13.39
C VAL A 247 -32.61 -21.12 -12.78
N ASP A 248 -33.89 -21.24 -13.15
CA ASP A 248 -34.82 -22.23 -12.59
C ASP A 248 -34.92 -22.22 -11.05
N GLY A 249 -34.84 -21.02 -10.45
CA GLY A 249 -34.92 -20.83 -9.00
C GLY A 249 -33.66 -21.25 -8.23
N LYS A 250 -32.54 -21.54 -8.92
CA LYS A 250 -31.25 -21.88 -8.31
C LYS A 250 -30.15 -20.94 -8.78
N PRO A 251 -29.13 -20.65 -7.95
CA PRO A 251 -27.97 -19.88 -8.38
C PRO A 251 -27.26 -20.57 -9.54
N MET A 252 -26.99 -19.85 -10.61
CA MET A 252 -26.28 -20.39 -11.78
C MET A 252 -24.85 -20.82 -11.41
N ILE A 253 -24.17 -20.01 -10.59
CA ILE A 253 -22.83 -20.26 -10.07
C ILE A 253 -22.84 -19.81 -8.60
N THR A 254 -22.25 -20.63 -7.72
CA THR A 254 -22.10 -20.29 -6.30
C THR A 254 -20.65 -19.86 -5.98
N PRO A 255 -20.43 -19.03 -4.95
CA PRO A 255 -19.08 -18.68 -4.50
C PRO A 255 -18.20 -19.89 -4.10
N ALA A 256 -18.83 -21.03 -3.77
CA ALA A 256 -18.13 -22.28 -3.50
C ALA A 256 -17.59 -22.95 -4.78
N GLN A 257 -18.26 -22.75 -5.92
CA GLN A 257 -17.85 -23.26 -7.23
C GLN A 257 -16.85 -22.32 -7.91
N LEU A 258 -17.06 -21.01 -7.77
CA LEU A 258 -16.16 -19.99 -8.30
C LEU A 258 -15.99 -18.87 -7.27
N PRO A 259 -14.90 -18.83 -6.49
CA PRO A 259 -14.65 -17.74 -5.57
C PRO A 259 -14.59 -16.37 -6.25
N PRO A 260 -15.16 -15.31 -5.64
CA PRO A 260 -15.09 -13.96 -6.19
C PRO A 260 -13.66 -13.41 -6.12
N LEU A 261 -13.26 -12.65 -7.14
CA LEU A 261 -11.95 -12.01 -7.21
C LEU A 261 -11.97 -10.70 -6.43
N VAL A 262 -10.95 -10.49 -5.61
CA VAL A 262 -10.75 -9.22 -4.90
C VAL A 262 -9.70 -8.42 -5.66
N ALA A 263 -10.08 -7.24 -6.15
CA ALA A 263 -9.16 -6.33 -6.80
C ALA A 263 -8.11 -5.81 -5.80
N GLN A 264 -6.95 -5.41 -6.32
CA GLN A 264 -5.91 -4.75 -5.54
C GLN A 264 -5.33 -3.59 -6.35
N TYR A 265 -5.90 -2.39 -6.21
CA TYR A 265 -5.46 -1.24 -6.99
C TYR A 265 -4.19 -0.56 -6.42
N LEU A 266 -3.95 -0.63 -5.10
CA LEU A 266 -2.70 -0.17 -4.48
C LEU A 266 -1.75 -1.36 -4.21
N PRO A 267 -0.58 -1.45 -4.87
CA PRO A 267 0.31 -2.63 -4.78
C PRO A 267 0.79 -2.98 -3.37
N TRP A 268 0.93 -1.96 -2.52
CA TRP A 268 1.40 -2.11 -1.13
C TRP A 268 0.28 -2.44 -0.14
N LEU A 269 -0.99 -2.14 -0.48
CA LEU A 269 -2.15 -2.39 0.36
C LEU A 269 -2.76 -3.73 -0.03
N LYS A 270 -2.46 -4.79 0.73
CA LYS A 270 -2.92 -6.14 0.39
C LYS A 270 -4.38 -6.33 0.83
N PRO A 271 -5.24 -7.00 0.05
CA PRO A 271 -6.64 -7.19 0.45
C PRO A 271 -6.79 -7.93 1.78
N THR A 272 -5.96 -8.95 2.00
CA THR A 272 -5.93 -9.79 3.20
C THR A 272 -4.55 -10.45 3.36
N SER A 273 -4.38 -11.28 4.39
CA SER A 273 -3.13 -12.03 4.59
C SER A 273 -2.90 -13.04 3.45
N PRO A 274 -1.66 -13.24 2.98
CA PRO A 274 -1.36 -14.19 1.89
C PRO A 274 -1.86 -15.62 2.13
N THR A 275 -1.89 -16.05 3.39
CA THR A 275 -2.41 -17.36 3.81
C THR A 275 -3.89 -17.57 3.53
N LYS A 276 -4.65 -16.48 3.32
CA LYS A 276 -6.08 -16.50 2.99
C LYS A 276 -6.32 -16.37 1.48
N MET A 277 -5.27 -16.27 0.66
CA MET A 277 -5.33 -16.17 -0.80
C MET A 277 -5.08 -17.53 -1.49
N TYR A 278 -5.62 -18.62 -0.94
CA TYR A 278 -5.30 -19.99 -1.38
C TYR A 278 -5.97 -20.42 -2.70
N ASN A 279 -7.02 -19.71 -3.16
CA ASN A 279 -7.76 -20.01 -4.39
C ASN A 279 -7.43 -19.08 -5.57
N ALA A 280 -6.44 -18.19 -5.43
CA ALA A 280 -6.05 -17.24 -6.46
C ALA A 280 -4.64 -17.56 -6.98
N GLU A 281 -4.54 -17.96 -8.25
CA GLU A 281 -3.26 -18.08 -8.94
C GLU A 281 -2.95 -16.77 -9.67
N LEU A 282 -1.75 -16.24 -9.46
CA LEU A 282 -1.25 -15.08 -10.21
C LEU A 282 -1.02 -15.51 -11.65
N VAL A 283 -1.68 -14.87 -12.62
CA VAL A 283 -1.59 -15.22 -14.06
C VAL A 283 -0.74 -14.21 -14.81
N GLU A 284 -0.86 -12.94 -14.45
CA GLU A 284 -0.17 -11.86 -15.13
C GLU A 284 0.20 -10.77 -14.13
N VAL A 285 1.43 -10.27 -14.22
CA VAL A 285 1.87 -9.07 -13.50
C VAL A 285 2.46 -8.13 -14.53
N ARG A 286 1.67 -7.13 -14.94
CA ARG A 286 2.14 -6.03 -15.79
C ARG A 286 2.99 -5.08 -14.97
N SER A 287 4.20 -4.86 -15.43
CA SER A 287 5.19 -4.04 -14.72
C SER A 287 5.88 -3.07 -15.69
N PRO A 288 5.14 -2.26 -16.48
CA PRO A 288 5.75 -1.22 -17.29
C PRO A 288 6.53 -0.26 -16.40
N GLY A 289 7.76 0.06 -16.81
CA GLY A 289 8.70 0.92 -16.06
C GLY A 289 9.07 0.42 -14.66
N SER A 290 8.66 -0.80 -14.29
CA SER A 290 8.74 -1.31 -12.93
C SER A 290 9.74 -2.46 -12.82
N TRP A 291 10.41 -2.52 -11.67
CA TRP A 291 11.48 -3.49 -11.42
C TRP A 291 10.96 -4.90 -11.21
N ILE A 292 11.49 -5.87 -11.95
CA ILE A 292 11.20 -7.31 -11.82
C ILE A 292 12.47 -8.03 -11.38
N GLU A 293 12.45 -8.70 -10.23
CA GLU A 293 13.56 -9.51 -9.72
C GLU A 293 13.05 -10.85 -9.20
N PRO A 294 13.09 -11.92 -10.03
CA PRO A 294 12.71 -13.26 -9.62
C PRO A 294 13.66 -13.79 -8.54
N SER A 295 13.13 -14.48 -7.54
CA SER A 295 13.92 -14.97 -6.39
C SER A 295 13.93 -16.50 -6.21
N GLY A 296 13.03 -17.21 -6.89
CA GLY A 296 12.84 -18.66 -6.76
C GLY A 296 13.46 -19.47 -7.89
N TYR A 297 14.78 -19.49 -7.99
CA TYR A 297 15.51 -20.34 -8.94
C TYR A 297 15.56 -21.80 -8.46
N PRO A 298 15.66 -22.78 -9.37
CA PRO A 298 15.61 -24.20 -9.04
C PRO A 298 16.71 -24.62 -8.06
N LEU A 299 16.43 -25.64 -7.27
CA LEU A 299 17.41 -26.30 -6.39
C LEU A 299 18.10 -27.47 -7.10
N ASP A 300 17.39 -28.15 -8.01
CA ASP A 300 17.89 -29.28 -8.79
C ASP A 300 19.10 -28.88 -9.66
N ILE A 301 20.16 -29.69 -9.56
CA ILE A 301 21.44 -29.48 -10.27
C ILE A 301 21.22 -29.60 -11.79
N GLY A 302 20.35 -30.52 -12.22
CA GLY A 302 20.00 -30.68 -13.63
C GLY A 302 19.29 -29.46 -14.21
N ALA A 303 18.29 -28.94 -13.49
CA ALA A 303 17.55 -27.74 -13.86
C ALA A 303 18.45 -26.50 -13.88
N LYS A 304 19.40 -26.36 -12.94
CA LYS A 304 20.42 -25.30 -12.96
C LYS A 304 21.28 -25.38 -14.22
N ARG A 305 21.82 -26.57 -14.54
CA ARG A 305 22.61 -26.79 -15.76
C ARG A 305 21.81 -26.40 -17.02
N ARG A 306 20.58 -26.89 -17.16
CA ARG A 306 19.70 -26.56 -18.31
C ARG A 306 19.37 -25.08 -18.39
N ASN A 307 19.09 -24.42 -17.26
CA ASN A 307 18.87 -22.98 -17.22
C ASN A 307 20.09 -22.21 -17.67
N THR A 308 21.28 -22.54 -17.15
CA THR A 308 22.52 -21.89 -17.55
C THR A 308 22.77 -22.07 -19.05
N GLU A 309 22.54 -23.27 -19.59
CA GLU A 309 22.67 -23.56 -21.03
C GLU A 309 21.74 -22.75 -21.94
N ARG A 310 20.52 -22.44 -21.47
CA ARG A 310 19.57 -21.61 -22.24
C ARG A 310 20.10 -20.19 -22.49
N TRP A 311 21.03 -19.69 -21.68
CA TRP A 311 21.64 -18.38 -21.85
C TRP A 311 22.82 -18.36 -22.83
N ARG A 312 23.29 -19.52 -23.31
CA ARG A 312 24.50 -19.63 -24.15
C ARG A 312 24.54 -18.64 -25.30
N ALA A 313 23.43 -18.50 -26.03
CA ALA A 313 23.34 -17.58 -27.16
C ALA A 313 23.59 -16.12 -26.76
N ILE A 314 22.99 -15.66 -25.65
CA ILE A 314 23.15 -14.29 -25.15
C ILE A 314 24.56 -14.09 -24.59
N LEU A 315 25.07 -15.04 -23.81
CA LEU A 315 26.42 -14.97 -23.22
C LEU A 315 27.51 -14.82 -24.29
N GLY A 316 27.35 -15.48 -25.44
CA GLY A 316 28.27 -15.39 -26.57
C GLY A 316 28.24 -14.05 -27.31
N THR A 317 27.25 -13.19 -27.06
CA THR A 317 27.18 -11.84 -27.66
C THR A 317 27.92 -10.77 -26.88
N PHE A 318 28.37 -11.06 -25.65
CA PHE A 318 29.14 -10.09 -24.88
C PHE A 318 30.50 -9.84 -25.55
N GLN A 319 30.75 -8.58 -25.92
CA GLN A 319 31.99 -8.16 -26.55
C GLN A 319 32.89 -7.41 -25.55
N SER A 320 34.19 -7.43 -25.81
CA SER A 320 35.18 -6.56 -25.16
C SER A 320 35.39 -5.30 -26.02
N PRO A 321 35.69 -4.12 -25.44
CA PRO A 321 36.01 -3.88 -24.03
C PRO A 321 34.77 -3.69 -23.12
N LEU A 322 35.00 -3.71 -21.81
CA LEU A 322 33.98 -3.37 -20.81
C LEU A 322 33.51 -1.92 -20.96
N VAL A 323 32.21 -1.70 -20.76
CA VAL A 323 31.61 -0.37 -20.78
C VAL A 323 31.56 0.18 -19.34
N PRO A 324 32.12 1.37 -19.06
CA PRO A 324 31.95 2.02 -17.78
C PRO A 324 30.52 2.57 -17.66
N VAL A 325 29.90 2.33 -16.51
CA VAL A 325 28.57 2.82 -16.15
C VAL A 325 28.71 3.64 -14.88
N SER A 326 28.36 4.92 -14.92
CA SER A 326 28.39 5.82 -13.77
C SER A 326 27.05 6.53 -13.56
N VAL A 327 26.72 6.78 -12.29
CA VAL A 327 25.65 7.65 -11.86
C VAL A 327 26.28 8.76 -11.03
N PRO A 328 26.17 10.04 -11.44
CA PRO A 328 26.75 11.13 -10.70
C PRO A 328 26.14 11.25 -9.31
N ALA A 329 26.90 11.87 -8.39
CA ALA A 329 26.39 12.25 -7.08
C ALA A 329 25.22 13.24 -7.23
N ASP A 330 24.24 13.14 -6.34
CA ASP A 330 23.14 14.09 -6.23
C ASP A 330 22.84 14.30 -4.75
N GLY A 331 23.07 15.52 -4.24
CA GLY A 331 22.72 16.13 -2.94
C GLY A 331 22.83 15.31 -1.64
N SER A 332 22.30 14.09 -1.66
CA SER A 332 22.25 13.08 -0.60
C SER A 332 23.01 11.78 -0.92
N ARG A 333 23.56 11.61 -2.14
CA ARG A 333 24.11 10.34 -2.64
C ARG A 333 25.51 10.50 -3.20
N GLN A 334 26.38 9.55 -2.87
CA GLN A 334 27.71 9.44 -3.48
C GLN A 334 27.63 8.95 -4.93
N GLU A 335 28.60 9.37 -5.74
CA GLU A 335 28.79 8.85 -7.10
C GLU A 335 28.95 7.33 -7.05
N THR A 336 28.34 6.65 -8.01
CA THR A 336 28.42 5.20 -8.13
C THR A 336 28.90 4.84 -9.54
N SER A 337 29.98 4.07 -9.66
CA SER A 337 30.47 3.59 -10.94
C SER A 337 30.86 2.10 -10.90
N PHE A 338 30.68 1.42 -12.04
CA PHE A 338 31.14 0.06 -12.26
C PHE A 338 31.34 -0.20 -13.75
N SER A 339 32.07 -1.26 -14.09
CA SER A 339 32.22 -1.71 -15.48
C SER A 339 31.24 -2.85 -15.77
N ALA A 340 30.69 -2.91 -16.98
CA ALA A 340 29.80 -4.00 -17.38
C ALA A 340 30.12 -4.49 -18.79
N TYR A 341 29.91 -5.78 -19.04
CA TYR A 341 29.71 -6.23 -20.41
C TYR A 341 28.29 -5.84 -20.84
N THR A 342 28.14 -5.37 -22.07
CA THR A 342 26.84 -4.98 -22.62
C THR A 342 26.57 -5.65 -23.94
N THR A 343 25.29 -5.87 -24.22
CA THR A 343 24.80 -6.34 -25.52
C THR A 343 23.35 -5.89 -25.68
N VAL A 344 22.87 -5.80 -26.91
CA VAL A 344 21.46 -5.52 -27.21
C VAL A 344 20.86 -6.75 -27.87
N ILE A 345 19.77 -7.25 -27.29
CA ILE A 345 19.08 -8.46 -27.73
C ILE A 345 17.63 -8.13 -28.08
N GLY A 346 17.17 -8.56 -29.25
CA GLY A 346 15.77 -8.38 -29.67
C GLY A 346 14.80 -9.06 -28.70
N HIS A 347 13.63 -8.45 -28.48
CA HIS A 347 12.67 -8.93 -27.49
C HIS A 347 12.25 -10.39 -27.70
N THR A 348 11.98 -10.80 -28.94
CA THR A 348 11.62 -12.19 -29.28
C THR A 348 12.72 -13.18 -28.92
N GLN A 349 13.98 -12.84 -29.23
CA GLN A 349 15.14 -13.69 -28.91
C GLN A 349 15.30 -13.81 -27.39
N PHE A 350 15.06 -12.73 -26.65
CA PHE A 350 15.12 -12.75 -25.19
C PHE A 350 13.99 -13.59 -24.58
N LEU A 351 12.76 -13.47 -25.11
CA LEU A 351 11.61 -14.27 -24.69
C LEU A 351 11.81 -15.77 -24.92
N GLU A 352 12.51 -16.17 -25.99
CA GLU A 352 12.83 -17.59 -26.22
C GLU A 352 13.67 -18.17 -25.08
N VAL A 353 14.62 -17.40 -24.56
CA VAL A 353 15.42 -17.80 -23.39
C VAL A 353 14.54 -17.84 -22.13
N LEU A 354 13.81 -16.75 -21.86
CA LEU A 354 13.02 -16.57 -20.64
C LEU A 354 11.89 -17.60 -20.50
N SER A 355 11.18 -17.90 -21.60
CA SER A 355 10.14 -18.95 -21.65
C SER A 355 10.70 -20.35 -21.46
N ARG A 356 11.98 -20.52 -21.80
CA ARG A 356 12.85 -21.67 -21.54
C ARG A 356 12.93 -22.04 -20.05
N LEU A 357 13.05 -21.03 -19.19
CA LEU A 357 13.62 -21.21 -17.85
C LEU A 357 12.74 -22.04 -16.91
N GLU A 358 13.38 -22.95 -16.17
CA GLU A 358 12.79 -23.72 -15.08
C GLU A 358 12.89 -22.93 -13.78
N TRP A 359 11.84 -22.99 -12.97
CA TRP A 359 11.72 -22.23 -11.71
C TRP A 359 11.42 -23.17 -10.54
N LEU A 360 11.68 -22.71 -9.32
CA LEU A 360 11.35 -23.46 -8.11
C LEU A 360 9.83 -23.75 -8.03
N ALA A 361 9.02 -22.77 -8.41
CA ALA A 361 7.59 -22.91 -8.66
C ALA A 361 7.19 -22.04 -9.87
N PRO A 362 6.17 -22.43 -10.66
CA PRO A 362 5.74 -21.65 -11.84
C PRO A 362 5.46 -20.18 -11.52
N GLY A 363 4.80 -19.90 -10.39
CA GLY A 363 4.46 -18.56 -9.93
C GLY A 363 5.65 -17.65 -9.61
N ASN A 364 6.90 -18.16 -9.58
CA ASN A 364 8.08 -17.32 -9.37
C ASN A 364 8.39 -16.39 -10.55
N PHE A 365 7.92 -16.72 -11.77
CA PHE A 365 8.17 -15.88 -12.94
C PHE A 365 7.09 -15.94 -14.02
N ALA A 366 6.30 -17.02 -14.11
CA ALA A 366 5.26 -17.16 -15.15
C ALA A 366 4.34 -15.93 -15.30
N PRO A 367 3.93 -15.24 -14.21
CA PRO A 367 3.07 -14.06 -14.35
C PRO A 367 3.76 -12.85 -14.99
N HIS A 368 5.05 -12.68 -14.73
CA HIS A 368 5.86 -11.65 -15.40
C HIS A 368 6.14 -12.03 -16.84
N LEU A 369 6.39 -13.32 -17.11
CA LEU A 369 6.57 -13.82 -18.48
C LEU A 369 5.32 -13.61 -19.33
N ALA A 370 4.12 -13.85 -18.78
CA ALA A 370 2.85 -13.61 -19.46
C ALA A 370 2.73 -12.16 -19.93
N TYR A 371 3.02 -11.19 -19.05
CA TYR A 371 3.06 -9.78 -19.41
C TYR A 371 4.06 -9.51 -20.55
N LEU A 372 5.29 -10.01 -20.43
CA LEU A 372 6.33 -9.80 -21.43
C LEU A 372 5.94 -10.41 -22.79
N GLN A 373 5.23 -11.54 -22.81
CA GLN A 373 4.71 -12.14 -24.05
C GLN A 373 3.62 -11.29 -24.69
N THR A 374 2.69 -10.75 -23.88
CA THR A 374 1.59 -9.92 -24.40
C THR A 374 2.03 -8.52 -24.80
N ALA A 375 3.11 -7.99 -24.21
CA ALA A 375 3.65 -6.66 -24.52
C ALA A 375 3.98 -6.50 -26.02
N SER A 376 4.37 -7.59 -26.70
CA SER A 376 4.60 -7.61 -28.15
C SER A 376 3.33 -7.36 -28.99
N THR A 377 2.15 -7.62 -28.43
CA THR A 377 0.86 -7.65 -29.15
C THR A 377 -0.11 -6.52 -28.81
N THR A 378 0.08 -5.83 -27.68
CA THR A 378 -0.94 -4.91 -27.10
C THR A 378 -0.55 -3.42 -27.15
N GLY A 379 0.32 -2.99 -28.06
CA GLY A 379 0.73 -1.59 -28.22
C GLY A 379 1.99 -1.19 -27.42
N ALA A 380 2.12 -1.69 -26.17
CA ALA A 380 3.25 -1.47 -25.25
C ALA A 380 4.52 -2.24 -25.66
N SER A 381 4.97 -1.99 -26.88
CA SER A 381 5.77 -2.93 -27.64
C SER A 381 7.25 -2.81 -27.31
N ILE A 382 7.74 -3.69 -26.45
CA ILE A 382 9.17 -3.82 -26.15
C ILE A 382 9.88 -4.31 -27.41
N GLU A 383 10.82 -3.54 -27.94
CA GLU A 383 11.55 -3.90 -29.16
C GLU A 383 12.78 -4.75 -28.85
N ASP A 384 13.57 -4.31 -27.88
CA ASP A 384 14.84 -4.93 -27.53
C ASP A 384 15.21 -4.66 -26.06
N TRP A 385 16.30 -5.30 -25.64
CA TRP A 385 16.80 -5.26 -24.27
C TRP A 385 18.29 -4.92 -24.28
N LEU A 386 18.67 -3.86 -23.57
CA LEU A 386 20.04 -3.65 -23.16
C LEU A 386 20.35 -4.59 -21.99
N ILE A 387 21.18 -5.60 -22.24
CA ILE A 387 21.64 -6.52 -21.20
C ILE A 387 22.98 -6.00 -20.66
N LEU A 388 23.04 -5.77 -19.35
CA LEU A 388 24.25 -5.42 -18.63
C LEU A 388 24.66 -6.61 -17.76
N ALA A 389 25.91 -7.05 -17.86
CA ALA A 389 26.53 -7.99 -16.92
C ALA A 389 27.59 -7.24 -16.09
N PRO A 390 27.23 -6.72 -14.90
CA PRO A 390 28.11 -5.90 -14.07
C PRO A 390 29.34 -6.68 -13.60
N GLN A 391 30.48 -5.99 -13.54
CA GLN A 391 31.76 -6.51 -13.08
C GLN A 391 32.16 -5.90 -11.75
N LEU A 392 32.58 -6.76 -10.81
CA LEU A 392 33.13 -6.33 -9.53
C LEU A 392 34.57 -5.83 -9.72
N ALA A 393 34.96 -4.82 -8.96
CA ALA A 393 36.35 -4.40 -8.87
C ALA A 393 37.16 -5.35 -7.96
N PRO A 394 38.47 -5.54 -8.20
CA PRO A 394 39.37 -6.14 -7.23
C PRO A 394 39.32 -5.40 -5.88
N PRO A 395 39.55 -6.07 -4.73
CA PRO A 395 39.89 -7.49 -4.56
C PRO A 395 38.67 -8.42 -4.48
N GLN A 396 37.46 -7.87 -4.54
CA GLN A 396 36.21 -8.62 -4.36
C GLN A 396 35.80 -9.41 -5.62
N ARG A 397 36.44 -9.11 -6.77
CA ARG A 397 36.18 -9.77 -8.04
C ARG A 397 36.59 -11.25 -7.99
N ARG A 398 35.58 -12.11 -8.03
CA ARG A 398 35.72 -13.49 -8.50
C ARG A 398 35.16 -13.53 -9.91
N ALA A 399 35.89 -14.10 -10.86
CA ALA A 399 35.45 -14.15 -12.24
C ALA A 399 35.69 -15.54 -12.84
N GLY A 400 34.87 -15.90 -13.82
CA GLY A 400 35.03 -17.13 -14.58
C GLY A 400 34.23 -17.07 -15.87
N SER A 401 34.65 -17.87 -16.86
CA SER A 401 33.89 -18.02 -18.10
C SER A 401 32.70 -18.95 -17.88
N VAL A 402 31.50 -18.52 -18.25
CA VAL A 402 30.29 -19.35 -18.23
C VAL A 402 29.95 -19.67 -19.67
N LEU A 403 30.01 -20.95 -20.07
CA LEU A 403 29.66 -21.40 -21.42
C LEU A 403 30.42 -20.69 -22.56
N GLY A 404 31.69 -20.37 -22.34
CA GLY A 404 32.53 -19.69 -23.34
C GLY A 404 32.31 -18.17 -23.40
N SER A 405 31.59 -17.59 -22.44
CA SER A 405 31.53 -16.14 -22.28
C SER A 405 32.91 -15.54 -21.96
N PRO A 406 33.09 -14.22 -22.10
CA PRO A 406 34.14 -13.49 -21.40
C PRO A 406 34.12 -13.77 -19.88
N GLU A 407 35.19 -13.42 -19.16
CA GLU A 407 35.24 -13.61 -17.71
C GLU A 407 34.23 -12.72 -16.98
N LEU A 408 33.12 -13.32 -16.57
CA LEU A 408 32.05 -12.65 -15.84
C LEU A 408 32.30 -12.72 -14.34
N SER A 409 31.99 -11.62 -13.64
CA SER A 409 31.98 -11.59 -12.19
C SER A 409 30.93 -12.56 -11.62
N LEU A 410 31.35 -13.37 -10.66
CA LEU A 410 30.52 -14.36 -9.97
C LEU A 410 30.04 -13.76 -8.64
N PHE A 411 28.74 -13.69 -8.46
CA PHE A 411 28.10 -13.05 -7.32
C PHE A 411 27.67 -14.08 -6.28
N VAL A 412 28.27 -14.01 -5.09
CA VAL A 412 27.85 -14.88 -3.98
C VAL A 412 26.53 -14.39 -3.40
N ARG A 413 25.52 -15.26 -3.32
CA ARG A 413 24.23 -14.98 -2.66
C ARG A 413 23.80 -16.16 -1.79
N SER A 414 23.10 -15.84 -0.71
CA SER A 414 22.46 -16.83 0.17
C SER A 414 20.96 -16.79 -0.03
N ARG A 415 20.30 -17.95 0.09
CA ARG A 415 18.84 -18.01 0.24
C ARG A 415 18.49 -17.57 1.67
N ARG A 416 17.52 -16.66 1.81
CA ARG A 416 17.20 -15.98 3.09
C ARG A 416 15.78 -16.23 3.59
N ARG A 417 14.90 -16.76 2.74
CA ARG A 417 13.49 -17.04 3.07
C ARG A 417 13.15 -18.44 2.59
N GLY A 418 13.59 -19.44 3.36
CA GLY A 418 13.55 -20.83 2.93
C GLY A 418 14.30 -21.01 1.61
N PRO A 419 13.67 -21.54 0.55
CA PRO A 419 14.32 -21.79 -0.73
C PRO A 419 14.45 -20.53 -1.61
N LEU A 420 14.19 -19.32 -1.13
CA LEU A 420 14.22 -18.10 -1.95
C LEU A 420 15.46 -17.24 -1.68
N PHE A 421 16.02 -16.65 -2.74
CA PHE A 421 17.03 -15.60 -2.61
C PHE A 421 16.44 -14.31 -2.02
N GLY A 422 17.30 -13.51 -1.39
CA GLY A 422 17.00 -12.09 -1.11
C GLY A 422 17.16 -11.24 -2.37
N ALA A 423 17.58 -9.97 -2.19
CA ALA A 423 17.98 -9.13 -3.31
C ALA A 423 19.21 -9.74 -4.02
N ILE A 424 19.12 -9.91 -5.33
CA ILE A 424 20.21 -10.45 -6.16
C ILE A 424 21.05 -9.29 -6.69
N SER A 425 20.38 -8.27 -7.22
CA SER A 425 20.99 -7.08 -7.78
C SER A 425 21.58 -6.15 -6.71
N GLY A 426 22.79 -5.67 -6.96
CA GLY A 426 23.47 -4.70 -6.10
C GLY A 426 22.75 -3.34 -6.10
N PRO A 427 22.68 -2.60 -4.97
CA PRO A 427 22.06 -1.27 -4.91
C PRO A 427 22.62 -0.30 -5.96
N ALA A 428 23.94 -0.30 -6.14
CA ALA A 428 24.66 0.48 -7.15
C ALA A 428 24.17 0.20 -8.58
N HIS A 429 24.07 -1.08 -8.95
CA HIS A 429 23.67 -1.48 -10.30
C HIS A 429 22.19 -1.17 -10.56
N ARG A 430 21.33 -1.30 -9.54
CA ARG A 430 19.91 -0.91 -9.61
C ARG A 430 19.75 0.59 -9.87
N LEU A 431 20.50 1.40 -9.14
CA LEU A 431 20.50 2.85 -9.31
C LEU A 431 20.93 3.22 -10.73
N ALA A 432 22.01 2.63 -11.22
CA ALA A 432 22.50 2.85 -12.58
C ALA A 432 21.53 2.41 -13.66
N ALA A 433 20.91 1.24 -13.54
CA ALA A 433 19.89 0.80 -14.49
C ALA A 433 18.71 1.79 -14.58
N ARG A 434 18.26 2.31 -13.42
CA ARG A 434 17.20 3.32 -13.39
C ARG A 434 17.63 4.66 -13.99
N ALA A 435 18.85 5.10 -13.74
CA ALA A 435 19.40 6.32 -14.33
C ALA A 435 19.55 6.20 -15.85
N LEU A 436 20.10 5.08 -16.33
CA LEU A 436 20.25 4.78 -17.76
C LEU A 436 18.89 4.72 -18.47
N ARG A 437 17.83 4.27 -17.80
CA ARG A 437 16.51 4.17 -18.43
C ARG A 437 16.04 5.50 -19.04
N ALA A 438 16.37 6.64 -18.42
CA ALA A 438 15.99 7.96 -18.90
C ALA A 438 16.68 8.38 -20.21
N SER A 439 17.81 7.74 -20.57
CA SER A 439 18.56 8.04 -21.79
C SER A 439 18.43 6.97 -22.89
N LEU A 440 17.68 5.89 -22.64
CA LEU A 440 17.44 4.84 -23.63
C LEU A 440 16.17 5.10 -24.44
N PRO A 441 16.09 4.55 -25.67
CA PRO A 441 14.87 4.59 -26.48
C PRO A 441 13.64 4.14 -25.70
N ASP A 442 12.48 4.73 -26.02
CA ASP A 442 11.24 4.51 -25.26
C ASP A 442 10.81 3.04 -25.21
N ARG A 443 11.15 2.25 -26.23
CA ARG A 443 10.76 0.84 -26.37
C ARG A 443 11.86 -0.15 -25.98
N ARG A 444 12.99 0.33 -25.45
CA ARG A 444 14.11 -0.51 -24.99
C ARG A 444 14.01 -0.80 -23.49
N GLY A 445 14.00 -2.09 -23.16
CA GLY A 445 14.13 -2.56 -21.78
C GLY A 445 15.58 -2.65 -21.31
N ILE A 446 15.78 -2.77 -20.00
CA ILE A 446 17.09 -3.08 -19.41
C ILE A 446 17.01 -4.41 -18.67
N ALA A 447 17.98 -5.29 -18.89
CA ALA A 447 18.18 -6.50 -18.09
C ALA A 447 19.56 -6.46 -17.42
N LEU A 448 19.62 -6.73 -16.11
CA LEU A 448 20.89 -7.01 -15.45
C LEU A 448 21.06 -8.52 -15.32
N LEU A 449 22.19 -9.05 -15.73
CA LEU A 449 22.53 -10.48 -15.65
C LEU A 449 23.60 -10.71 -14.58
N TYR A 450 23.34 -11.66 -13.68
CA TYR A 450 24.17 -12.00 -12.53
C TYR A 450 24.43 -13.51 -12.49
N PRO A 451 25.65 -13.97 -12.82
CA PRO A 451 26.06 -15.34 -12.50
C PRO A 451 26.17 -15.49 -10.98
N VAL A 452 25.22 -16.17 -10.35
CA VAL A 452 25.13 -16.33 -8.91
C VAL A 452 25.69 -17.66 -8.44
N LEU A 453 26.58 -17.60 -7.46
CA LEU A 453 27.04 -18.75 -6.67
C LEU A 453 26.30 -18.77 -5.33
N GLU A 454 25.78 -19.92 -4.94
CA GLU A 454 25.08 -20.08 -3.66
C GLU A 454 26.07 -20.23 -2.50
N ALA A 455 25.86 -19.49 -1.41
CA ALA A 455 26.64 -19.65 -0.19
C ALA A 455 26.26 -20.96 0.53
N GLY A 456 27.16 -21.95 0.54
CA GLY A 456 27.00 -23.31 1.11
C GLY A 456 28.30 -24.14 0.96
N ASP A 457 28.27 -25.48 1.04
CA ASP A 457 29.48 -26.34 0.96
C ASP A 457 30.33 -26.16 -0.32
N ALA A 458 29.76 -25.60 -1.40
CA ALA A 458 30.51 -25.17 -2.58
C ALA A 458 31.52 -24.05 -2.30
N TYR A 459 31.40 -23.34 -1.17
CA TYR A 459 32.34 -22.32 -0.72
C TYR A 459 33.70 -22.91 -0.31
N GLN A 460 33.76 -24.22 0.02
CA GLN A 460 34.98 -24.87 0.49
C GLN A 460 35.79 -25.55 -0.63
N HIS A 461 35.21 -25.82 -1.82
CA HIS A 461 35.83 -26.73 -2.80
C HIS A 461 36.18 -26.16 -4.18
N THR A 462 35.92 -24.89 -4.48
CA THR A 462 36.25 -24.34 -5.81
C THR A 462 37.15 -23.13 -5.71
N ALA A 463 38.44 -23.38 -5.99
CA ALA A 463 39.39 -22.37 -6.42
C ALA A 463 38.95 -21.84 -7.81
N TYR A 464 38.01 -20.91 -7.84
CA TYR A 464 37.75 -20.08 -9.03
C TYR A 464 38.91 -19.09 -9.18
N LEU A 465 40.05 -19.60 -9.61
CA LEU A 465 41.14 -18.79 -10.14
C LEU A 465 40.69 -18.25 -11.50
N SER A 466 41.04 -17.00 -11.81
CA SER A 466 40.84 -16.46 -13.16
C SER A 466 41.41 -17.44 -14.20
N GLY A 467 40.65 -17.72 -15.26
CA GLY A 467 41.00 -18.64 -16.34
C GLY A 467 40.31 -20.01 -16.34
N THR A 468 39.57 -20.43 -15.29
CA THR A 468 38.81 -21.70 -15.32
C THR A 468 37.35 -21.52 -15.75
N PRO A 469 36.82 -22.39 -16.65
CA PRO A 469 35.40 -22.45 -16.95
C PRO A 469 34.58 -22.81 -15.70
N VAL A 470 33.47 -22.10 -15.49
CA VAL A 470 32.52 -22.38 -14.41
C VAL A 470 31.61 -23.53 -14.84
N ASP A 471 31.43 -24.55 -13.99
CA ASP A 471 30.46 -25.61 -14.25
C ASP A 471 29.04 -25.02 -14.28
N PRO A 472 28.30 -25.15 -15.41
CA PRO A 472 26.95 -24.63 -15.53
C PRO A 472 25.97 -25.10 -14.46
N SER A 473 26.27 -26.22 -13.78
CA SER A 473 25.45 -26.75 -12.70
C SER A 473 25.63 -26.06 -11.34
N GLN A 474 26.75 -25.32 -11.17
CA GLN A 474 27.12 -24.65 -9.93
C GLN A 474 26.73 -23.17 -9.90
N VAL A 475 26.27 -22.64 -11.04
CA VAL A 475 25.88 -21.23 -11.19
C VAL A 475 24.38 -21.13 -11.51
N SER A 476 23.73 -20.13 -10.94
CA SER A 476 22.39 -19.69 -11.37
C SER A 476 22.55 -18.37 -12.11
N LEU A 477 22.26 -18.34 -13.41
CA LEU A 477 22.20 -17.07 -14.16
C LEU A 477 20.92 -16.34 -13.79
N ALA A 478 21.03 -15.57 -12.72
CA ALA A 478 19.95 -14.75 -12.22
C ALA A 478 19.89 -13.42 -12.97
N PHE A 479 18.69 -12.86 -13.09
CA PHE A 479 18.51 -11.61 -13.78
C PHE A 479 17.50 -10.70 -13.09
N THR A 480 17.56 -9.43 -13.45
CA THR A 480 16.53 -8.45 -13.11
C THR A 480 16.12 -7.70 -14.35
N LEU A 481 14.84 -7.40 -14.50
CA LEU A 481 14.30 -6.70 -15.66
C LEU A 481 13.76 -5.34 -15.24
N LEU A 482 14.01 -4.34 -16.08
CA LEU A 482 13.34 -3.05 -16.07
C LEU A 482 12.75 -2.85 -17.47
N PRO A 483 11.49 -3.28 -17.69
CA PRO A 483 10.79 -3.02 -18.94
C PRO A 483 10.69 -1.51 -19.20
N PRO A 484 10.51 -1.08 -20.46
CA PRO A 484 10.15 0.30 -20.74
C PRO A 484 8.86 0.70 -20.00
N GLY A 485 8.72 1.99 -19.65
CA GLY A 485 7.45 2.55 -19.20
C GLY A 485 6.49 2.73 -20.39
N ASP A 486 5.25 3.09 -20.09
CA ASP A 486 4.27 3.42 -21.13
C ASP A 486 4.76 4.61 -21.97
N SER A 487 4.58 4.53 -23.29
CA SER A 487 4.95 5.62 -24.20
C SER A 487 4.04 6.82 -23.96
N LYS A 488 4.59 8.04 -24.04
CA LYS A 488 3.79 9.28 -24.01
C LYS A 488 2.82 9.40 -25.20
N ASP A 489 3.05 8.65 -26.27
CA ASP A 489 2.23 8.65 -27.49
C ASP A 489 1.09 7.60 -27.46
N GLU A 490 0.98 6.80 -26.40
CA GLU A 490 -0.17 5.90 -26.26
C GLU A 490 -1.41 6.69 -25.79
N ALA A 491 -2.47 6.64 -26.59
CA ALA A 491 -3.76 7.28 -26.29
C ALA A 491 -4.42 6.78 -24.98
N THR A 492 -3.89 5.71 -24.37
CA THR A 492 -4.31 5.22 -23.06
C THR A 492 -3.14 4.48 -22.39
N PRO A 493 -2.51 5.03 -21.34
CA PRO A 493 -1.48 4.31 -20.59
C PRO A 493 -2.06 3.03 -19.99
N GLN A 494 -1.32 1.93 -20.05
CA GLN A 494 -1.72 0.63 -19.51
C GLN A 494 -1.38 0.59 -18.02
N PRO A 495 -2.36 0.73 -17.11
CA PRO A 495 -2.05 0.75 -15.68
C PRO A 495 -1.38 -0.57 -15.26
N PRO A 496 -0.52 -0.53 -14.21
CA PRO A 496 -0.03 -1.74 -13.58
C PRO A 496 -1.20 -2.67 -13.24
N LEU A 497 -1.22 -3.84 -13.87
CA LEU A 497 -2.30 -4.80 -13.77
C LEU A 497 -1.76 -6.09 -13.20
N VAL A 498 -2.45 -6.60 -12.18
CA VAL A 498 -2.21 -7.93 -11.66
C VAL A 498 -3.46 -8.76 -11.93
N ARG A 499 -3.35 -9.76 -12.81
CA ARG A 499 -4.46 -10.68 -13.10
C ARG A 499 -4.30 -11.95 -12.30
N PHE A 500 -5.41 -12.40 -11.73
CA PHE A 500 -5.52 -13.68 -11.07
C PHE A 500 -6.45 -14.59 -11.88
N ARG A 501 -6.21 -15.91 -11.83
CA ARG A 501 -7.17 -16.93 -12.24
C ARG A 501 -7.57 -17.70 -11.00
N VAL A 502 -8.85 -17.99 -10.92
CA VAL A 502 -9.40 -18.84 -9.87
C VAL A 502 -8.96 -20.28 -10.14
N LYS A 503 -8.37 -20.91 -9.13
CA LYS A 503 -8.05 -22.34 -9.19
C LYS A 503 -9.22 -23.13 -8.59
N ASP A 504 -9.84 -23.99 -9.37
CA ASP A 504 -10.69 -25.04 -8.82
C ASP A 504 -9.77 -26.10 -8.19
N SER A 505 -9.74 -26.13 -6.87
CA SER A 505 -8.92 -27.08 -6.10
C SER A 505 -9.38 -28.53 -6.25
N SER A 506 -10.59 -28.77 -6.77
CA SER A 506 -11.11 -30.11 -7.08
C SER A 506 -10.72 -30.61 -8.47
N LEU A 507 -10.26 -29.72 -9.37
CA LEU A 507 -9.93 -30.03 -10.76
C LEU A 507 -8.65 -29.29 -11.22
N PRO A 508 -7.46 -29.65 -10.69
CA PRO A 508 -6.21 -28.90 -10.89
C PRO A 508 -5.71 -28.81 -12.34
N ASP A 509 -6.14 -29.72 -13.22
CA ASP A 509 -5.63 -29.85 -14.61
C ASP A 509 -6.69 -29.57 -15.69
N ARG A 510 -7.87 -29.05 -15.32
CA ARG A 510 -8.92 -28.70 -16.30
C ARG A 510 -9.03 -27.19 -16.44
N PRO A 511 -8.95 -26.63 -17.66
CA PRO A 511 -9.31 -25.25 -17.86
C PRO A 511 -10.82 -25.11 -17.61
N ILE A 512 -11.20 -24.12 -16.80
CA ILE A 512 -12.58 -23.66 -16.66
C ILE A 512 -12.89 -22.91 -17.97
N ILE A 513 -13.24 -23.64 -19.04
CA ILE A 513 -13.56 -23.03 -20.34
C ILE A 513 -15.06 -22.71 -20.41
N ASP A 514 -15.31 -21.50 -20.92
CA ASP A 514 -16.50 -20.99 -21.59
C ASP A 514 -17.57 -22.04 -21.96
N ARG A 515 -18.77 -21.84 -21.40
CA ARG A 515 -20.03 -21.97 -22.11
C ARG A 515 -20.99 -20.87 -21.72
#